data_AF-A0A6I9P6G6-F1
#
_entry.id   AF-A0A6I9P6G6-F1
#
_cell.length_a   1.000
_cell.length_b   1.000
_cell.length_c   1.000
_cell.angle_alpha   90.00
_cell.angle_beta   90.00
_cell.angle_gamma   90.00
#
_symmetry.space_group_name_H-M   'P 1'
#
loop_
_entity.id
_entity.type
_entity.pdbx_description
1 polymer ?
#
loop_
_entity_poly.entity_id
_entity_poly.type
_entity_poly.pdbx_seq_one_letter_code
_entity_poly.pdbx_strand_id
1 'polypeptide(L)'
;NQTTFPVRVFKLLGVETLIVTNAAGSLADGLRPGDIMIIKDHVNFPGLVCMNPLFGPNDDKFGPRFPAMSGCYDKGLRSSAMEIGKQLGVSELMQEGVYAMVGGPNFESIAEARLLHQLGVDAVGMSTAPEVLVAVHCGLRVFGLSLITNK
;
A
#
# COMPACT_ATOMS: atom_id res chain seq x y z
N ASN A 1 12.09 -14.26 -0.91
CA ASN A 1 11.64 -13.01 -0.27
C ASN A 1 11.10 -13.29 1.11
N GLN A 2 11.87 -12.94 2.15
CA GLN A 2 11.48 -13.19 3.55
C GLN A 2 10.33 -12.28 4.01
N THR A 3 10.28 -11.03 3.53
CA THR A 3 9.30 -10.01 3.94
C THR A 3 7.84 -10.43 3.67
N THR A 4 7.57 -11.04 2.52
CA THR A 4 6.20 -11.40 2.10
C THR A 4 5.81 -12.84 2.46
N PHE A 5 6.70 -13.60 3.11
CA PHE A 5 6.43 -14.99 3.49
C PHE A 5 5.16 -15.14 4.36
N PRO A 6 4.92 -14.28 5.38
CA PRO A 6 3.73 -14.40 6.23
C PRO A 6 2.41 -14.32 5.46
N VAL A 7 2.35 -13.55 4.35
CA VAL A 7 1.12 -13.40 3.56
C VAL A 7 0.65 -14.73 2.97
N ARG A 8 1.58 -15.56 2.49
CA ARG A 8 1.23 -16.91 1.99
C ARG A 8 0.84 -17.85 3.12
N VAL A 9 1.42 -17.71 4.30
CA VAL A 9 1.00 -18.45 5.49
C VAL A 9 -0.44 -18.09 5.87
N PHE A 10 -0.79 -16.79 5.87
CA PHE A 10 -2.16 -16.34 6.13
C PHE A 10 -3.16 -16.93 5.13
N LYS A 11 -2.81 -16.98 3.83
CA LYS A 11 -3.65 -17.64 2.82
C LYS A 11 -3.90 -19.12 3.17
N LEU A 12 -2.85 -19.85 3.56
CA LEU A 12 -2.96 -21.26 3.92
C LEU A 12 -3.77 -21.49 5.21
N LEU A 13 -3.80 -20.51 6.11
CA LEU A 13 -4.63 -20.52 7.32
C LEU A 13 -6.10 -20.13 7.04
N GLY A 14 -6.47 -19.83 5.80
CA GLY A 14 -7.84 -19.48 5.42
C GLY A 14 -8.20 -18.00 5.60
N VAL A 15 -7.23 -17.10 5.75
CA VAL A 15 -7.48 -15.65 5.73
C VAL A 15 -8.02 -15.23 4.37
N GLU A 16 -9.02 -14.36 4.35
CA GLU A 16 -9.63 -13.82 3.13
C GLU A 16 -9.31 -12.34 2.86
N THR A 17 -8.95 -11.60 3.92
CA THR A 17 -8.68 -10.16 3.86
C THR A 17 -7.37 -9.86 4.58
N LEU A 18 -6.46 -9.15 3.91
CA LEU A 18 -5.25 -8.60 4.50
C LEU A 18 -5.45 -7.10 4.76
N ILE A 19 -5.23 -6.68 6.01
CA ILE A 19 -5.13 -5.26 6.38
C ILE A 19 -3.64 -4.93 6.53
N VAL A 20 -3.18 -3.92 5.80
CA VAL A 20 -1.80 -3.41 5.89
C VAL A 20 -1.79 -2.01 6.48
N THR A 21 -0.90 -1.77 7.42
CA THR A 21 -0.70 -0.46 8.04
C THR A 21 0.77 -0.06 7.95
N ASN A 22 1.04 1.22 7.76
CA ASN A 22 2.40 1.77 7.77
C ASN A 22 2.44 3.20 8.29
N ALA A 23 3.65 3.67 8.59
CA ALA A 23 3.97 5.09 8.69
C ALA A 23 4.44 5.59 7.32
N ALA A 24 4.07 6.83 6.97
CA ALA A 24 4.44 7.45 5.70
C ALA A 24 4.74 8.94 5.85
N GLY A 25 5.64 9.44 5.00
CA GLY A 25 5.86 10.86 4.79
C GLY A 25 4.82 11.43 3.82
N SER A 26 4.27 12.60 4.14
CA SER A 26 3.37 13.33 3.25
C SER A 26 4.12 13.96 2.08
N LEU A 27 3.57 13.84 0.88
CA LEU A 27 4.01 14.59 -0.30
C LEU A 27 2.93 15.55 -0.80
N ALA A 28 1.66 15.32 -0.47
CA ALA A 28 0.58 16.21 -0.85
C ALA A 28 0.44 17.40 0.11
N ASP A 29 0.07 18.56 -0.43
CA ASP A 29 -0.10 19.78 0.37
C ASP A 29 -1.17 19.65 1.45
N GLY A 30 -2.23 18.86 1.18
CA GLY A 30 -3.37 18.65 2.07
C GLY A 30 -3.17 17.62 3.18
N LEU A 31 -2.11 16.81 3.14
CA LEU A 31 -1.83 15.76 4.11
C LEU A 31 -0.87 16.27 5.20
N ARG A 32 -1.25 16.10 6.47
CA ARG A 32 -0.53 16.60 7.64
C ARG A 32 -0.20 15.47 8.62
N PRO A 33 0.85 15.62 9.44
CA PRO A 33 1.12 14.66 10.51
C PRO A 33 -0.10 14.41 11.40
N GLY A 34 -0.43 13.14 11.62
CA GLY A 34 -1.62 12.69 12.35
C GLY A 34 -2.79 12.28 11.45
N ASP A 35 -2.81 12.69 10.18
CA ASP A 35 -3.82 12.23 9.23
C ASP A 35 -3.66 10.72 8.95
N ILE A 36 -4.78 10.03 8.75
CA ILE A 36 -4.86 8.63 8.34
C ILE A 36 -5.26 8.60 6.86
N MET A 37 -4.31 8.22 6.01
CA MET A 37 -4.55 8.08 4.58
C MET A 37 -4.93 6.63 4.24
N ILE A 38 -6.16 6.43 3.77
CA ILE A 38 -6.57 5.22 3.07
C ILE A 38 -5.81 5.13 1.75
N ILE A 39 -5.14 4.00 1.52
CA ILE A 39 -4.39 3.78 0.28
C ILE A 39 -5.40 3.34 -0.80
N LYS A 40 -5.60 4.17 -1.83
CA LYS A 40 -6.46 3.84 -2.98
C LYS A 40 -5.70 3.13 -4.10
N ASP A 41 -4.41 3.41 -4.22
CA ASP A 41 -3.50 2.84 -5.21
C ASP A 41 -2.04 2.98 -4.74
N HIS A 42 -1.10 2.35 -5.45
CA HIS A 42 0.32 2.55 -5.19
C HIS A 42 1.20 2.64 -6.43
N VAL A 43 2.37 3.24 -6.25
CA VAL A 43 3.52 3.14 -7.17
C VAL A 43 4.60 2.31 -6.51
N ASN A 44 4.93 1.16 -7.09
CA ASN A 44 5.95 0.25 -6.58
C ASN A 44 7.28 0.42 -7.33
N PHE A 45 8.10 1.39 -6.93
CA PHE A 45 9.38 1.66 -7.59
C PHE A 45 10.34 0.47 -7.59
N PRO A 46 10.56 -0.26 -6.48
CA PRO A 46 11.36 -1.48 -6.50
C PRO A 46 10.86 -2.49 -7.55
N GLY A 47 9.54 -2.64 -7.68
CA GLY A 47 8.92 -3.50 -8.69
C GLY A 47 9.26 -3.11 -10.14
N LEU A 48 9.42 -1.81 -10.43
CA LEU A 48 9.80 -1.30 -11.76
C LEU A 48 11.26 -1.63 -12.13
N VAL A 49 12.12 -1.85 -11.13
CA VAL A 49 13.55 -2.19 -11.31
C VAL A 49 13.86 -3.64 -10.92
N CYS A 50 12.93 -4.55 -11.19
CA CYS A 50 13.07 -6.00 -11.01
C CYS A 50 13.16 -6.50 -9.55
N MET A 51 12.94 -5.65 -8.54
CA MET A 51 12.81 -6.07 -7.14
C MET A 51 11.35 -6.40 -6.80
N ASN A 52 10.83 -7.44 -7.43
CA ASN A 52 9.43 -7.86 -7.30
C ASN A 52 9.30 -9.20 -6.53
N PRO A 53 8.39 -9.35 -5.56
CA PRO A 53 8.21 -10.59 -4.81
C PRO A 53 7.79 -11.80 -5.64
N LEU A 54 7.26 -11.60 -6.85
CA LEU A 54 6.84 -12.64 -7.79
C LEU A 54 7.92 -13.00 -8.83
N PHE A 55 9.11 -12.40 -8.74
CA PHE A 55 10.24 -12.75 -9.59
C PHE A 55 10.68 -14.20 -9.32
N GLY A 56 11.11 -14.92 -10.37
CA GLY A 56 11.38 -16.37 -10.32
C GLY A 56 10.19 -17.23 -10.76
N PRO A 57 10.21 -18.56 -10.55
CA PRO A 57 9.12 -19.48 -10.94
C PRO A 57 7.79 -19.15 -10.24
N ASN A 58 6.67 -19.37 -10.94
CA ASN A 58 5.33 -19.26 -10.35
C ASN A 58 4.91 -20.58 -9.71
N ASP A 59 4.16 -20.51 -8.60
CA ASP A 59 3.45 -21.65 -8.04
C ASP A 59 1.94 -21.40 -8.22
N ASP A 60 1.33 -22.16 -9.13
CA ASP A 60 -0.08 -22.00 -9.53
C ASP A 60 -1.05 -22.32 -8.39
N LYS A 61 -0.59 -22.91 -7.27
CA LYS A 61 -1.40 -23.11 -6.07
C LYS A 61 -1.79 -21.80 -5.38
N PHE A 62 -0.97 -20.76 -5.55
CA PHE A 62 -1.24 -19.45 -4.95
C PHE A 62 -2.00 -18.54 -5.91
N GLY A 63 -1.59 -18.48 -7.18
CA GLY A 63 -2.20 -17.55 -8.11
C GLY A 63 -1.58 -17.55 -9.50
N PRO A 64 -2.11 -16.71 -10.40
CA PRO A 64 -1.67 -16.64 -11.79
C PRO A 64 -0.25 -16.09 -11.91
N ARG A 65 0.43 -16.40 -13.01
CA ARG A 65 1.77 -15.86 -13.29
C ARG A 65 1.80 -14.33 -13.37
N PHE A 66 0.75 -13.73 -13.91
CA PHE A 66 0.64 -12.29 -14.16
C PHE A 66 -0.65 -11.75 -13.52
N PRO A 67 -0.65 -11.49 -12.20
CA PRO A 67 -1.82 -10.92 -11.53
C PRO A 67 -2.06 -9.47 -11.96
N ALA A 68 -3.32 -9.10 -12.17
CA ALA A 68 -3.71 -7.72 -12.41
C ALA A 68 -3.72 -6.94 -11.08
N MET A 69 -3.11 -5.76 -11.06
CA MET A 69 -3.03 -4.89 -9.86
C MET A 69 -4.04 -3.75 -9.85
N SER A 70 -4.81 -3.58 -10.94
CA SER A 70 -5.88 -2.59 -11.02
C SER A 70 -6.92 -2.86 -9.94
N GLY A 71 -7.15 -1.87 -9.06
CA GLY A 71 -8.10 -2.02 -7.96
C GLY A 71 -7.64 -2.98 -6.87
N CYS A 72 -6.33 -3.15 -6.68
CA CYS A 72 -5.76 -4.01 -5.64
C CYS A 72 -6.22 -3.65 -4.22
N TYR A 73 -6.54 -2.37 -3.97
CA TYR A 73 -7.16 -1.91 -2.73
C TYR A 73 -8.68 -1.92 -2.85
N ASP A 74 -9.33 -2.81 -2.11
CA ASP A 74 -10.76 -3.12 -2.23
C ASP A 74 -11.63 -1.88 -2.02
N LYS A 75 -12.40 -1.50 -3.05
CA LYS A 75 -13.24 -0.29 -3.03
C LYS A 75 -14.34 -0.35 -1.95
N GLY A 76 -14.86 -1.54 -1.66
CA GLY A 76 -15.86 -1.74 -0.61
C GLY A 76 -15.27 -1.44 0.76
N LEU A 77 -14.11 -2.03 1.07
CA LEU A 77 -13.40 -1.80 2.33
C LEU A 77 -13.01 -0.33 2.53
N ARG A 78 -12.51 0.34 1.47
CA ARG A 78 -12.20 1.78 1.52
C ARG A 78 -13.44 2.63 1.82
N SER A 79 -14.55 2.34 1.14
CA SER A 79 -15.82 3.06 1.34
C SER A 79 -16.36 2.85 2.76
N SER A 80 -16.29 1.62 3.28
CA SER A 80 -16.68 1.30 4.65
C SER A 80 -15.82 2.03 5.68
N ALA A 81 -14.50 2.11 5.47
CA ALA A 81 -13.60 2.83 6.37
C ALA A 81 -13.91 4.32 6.44
N MET A 82 -14.17 4.97 5.30
CA MET A 82 -14.60 6.38 5.26
C MET A 82 -15.91 6.61 6.02
N GLU A 83 -16.86 5.68 5.90
CA GLU A 83 -18.14 5.79 6.60
C GLU A 83 -17.99 5.58 8.12
N ILE A 84 -17.14 4.64 8.53
CA ILE A 84 -16.77 4.45 9.95
C ILE A 84 -16.12 5.74 10.50
N GLY A 85 -15.25 6.39 9.73
CA GLY A 85 -14.66 7.68 10.10
C GLY A 85 -15.70 8.77 10.38
N LYS A 86 -16.80 8.81 9.62
CA LYS A 86 -17.94 9.72 9.89
C LYS A 86 -18.68 9.35 11.16
N GLN A 87 -18.97 8.07 11.36
CA GLN A 87 -19.68 7.58 12.54
C GLN A 87 -18.91 7.83 13.84
N LEU A 88 -17.58 7.75 13.78
CA LEU A 88 -16.70 8.01 14.91
C LEU A 88 -16.37 9.51 15.11
N GLY A 89 -16.80 10.38 14.19
CA GLY A 89 -16.54 11.81 14.26
C GLY A 89 -15.07 12.19 14.03
N VAL A 90 -14.34 11.41 13.22
CA VAL A 90 -12.91 11.61 12.88
C VAL A 90 -12.69 11.78 11.37
N SER A 91 -13.72 12.20 10.64
CA SER A 91 -13.67 12.32 9.16
C SER A 91 -12.61 13.30 8.68
N GLU A 92 -12.34 14.34 9.46
CA GLU A 92 -11.33 15.36 9.21
C GLU A 92 -9.89 14.80 9.24
N LEU A 93 -9.68 13.67 9.92
CA LEU A 93 -8.39 12.95 9.95
C LEU A 93 -8.29 11.93 8.81
N MET A 94 -9.40 11.61 8.15
CA MET A 94 -9.44 10.57 7.12
C MET A 94 -9.18 11.16 5.74
N GLN A 95 -8.13 10.67 5.08
CA GLN A 95 -7.72 11.05 3.74
C GLN A 95 -7.71 9.82 2.83
N GLU A 96 -7.68 10.01 1.52
CA GLU A 96 -7.56 8.91 0.56
C GLU A 96 -6.59 9.26 -0.58
N GLY A 97 -5.55 8.45 -0.78
CA GLY A 97 -4.43 8.82 -1.65
C GLY A 97 -3.61 7.66 -2.21
N VAL A 98 -2.68 8.01 -3.11
CA VAL A 98 -1.72 7.11 -3.75
C VAL A 98 -0.45 7.02 -2.92
N TYR A 99 -0.04 5.79 -2.59
CA TYR A 99 1.18 5.51 -1.83
C TYR A 99 2.35 5.16 -2.76
N ALA A 100 3.54 5.71 -2.55
CA ALA A 100 4.76 5.21 -3.20
C ALA A 100 5.58 4.37 -2.23
N MET A 101 5.99 3.18 -2.68
CA MET A 101 7.07 2.43 -2.03
C MET A 101 8.39 2.80 -2.70
N VAL A 102 9.36 3.24 -1.90
CA VAL A 102 10.78 3.36 -2.26
C VAL A 102 11.65 2.39 -1.44
N GLY A 103 12.92 2.25 -1.80
CA GLY A 103 13.82 1.30 -1.15
C GLY A 103 14.32 1.70 0.23
N GLY A 104 14.52 3.00 0.48
CA GLY A 104 15.18 3.49 1.70
C GLY A 104 16.64 3.01 1.85
N PRO A 105 17.26 3.12 3.04
CA PRO A 105 16.67 3.55 4.31
C PRO A 105 16.76 5.07 4.56
N ASN A 106 17.49 5.82 3.74
CA ASN A 106 17.47 7.28 3.83
C ASN A 106 16.08 7.80 3.41
N PHE A 107 15.65 8.90 4.02
CA PHE A 107 14.49 9.66 3.54
C PHE A 107 14.77 10.30 2.18
N GLU A 108 13.70 10.71 1.53
CA GLU A 108 13.72 11.32 0.22
C GLU A 108 14.45 12.67 0.27
N SER A 109 15.30 12.92 -0.73
CA SER A 109 15.78 14.27 -1.03
C SER A 109 14.64 15.16 -1.53
N ILE A 110 14.85 16.48 -1.52
CA ILE A 110 13.88 17.45 -2.05
C ILE A 110 13.52 17.15 -3.52
N ALA A 111 14.49 16.71 -4.32
CA ALA A 111 14.27 16.40 -5.73
C ALA A 111 13.42 15.14 -5.91
N GLU A 112 13.68 14.10 -5.11
CA GLU A 112 12.90 12.85 -5.12
C GLU A 112 11.46 13.10 -4.64
N ALA A 113 11.28 13.84 -3.54
CA ALA A 113 9.96 14.22 -3.04
C ALA A 113 9.14 14.98 -4.10
N ARG A 114 9.75 15.95 -4.79
CA ARG A 114 9.11 16.70 -5.89
C ARG A 114 8.75 15.80 -7.08
N LEU A 115 9.65 14.90 -7.46
CA LEU A 115 9.40 13.95 -8.54
C LEU A 115 8.20 13.06 -8.21
N LEU A 116 8.17 12.46 -7.01
CA LEU A 116 7.08 11.60 -6.56
C LEU A 116 5.76 12.37 -6.53
N HIS A 117 5.76 13.59 -6.00
CA HIS A 117 4.58 14.44 -6.00
C HIS A 117 4.07 14.75 -7.42
N GLN A 118 4.97 15.06 -8.37
CA GLN A 118 4.61 15.28 -9.78
C GLN A 118 4.03 14.04 -10.46
N LEU A 119 4.37 12.84 -9.99
CA LEU A 119 3.79 11.58 -10.45
C LEU A 119 2.41 11.29 -9.83
N GLY A 120 1.87 12.19 -9.02
CA GLY A 120 0.57 12.04 -8.37
C GLY A 120 0.59 11.18 -7.11
N VAL A 121 1.76 11.05 -6.47
CA VAL A 121 1.91 10.36 -5.18
C VAL A 121 1.53 11.31 -4.04
N ASP A 122 0.70 10.82 -3.13
CA ASP A 122 0.22 11.57 -1.98
C ASP A 122 1.06 11.31 -0.70
N ALA A 123 1.55 10.08 -0.53
CA ALA A 123 2.43 9.70 0.57
C ALA A 123 3.51 8.69 0.14
N VAL A 124 4.66 8.70 0.81
CA VAL A 124 5.81 7.83 0.52
C VAL A 124 6.23 7.03 1.75
N GLY A 125 6.65 5.78 1.53
CA GLY A 125 7.29 4.96 2.54
C GLY A 125 8.08 3.80 1.94
N MET A 126 8.44 2.84 2.78
CA MET A 126 9.46 1.82 2.45
C MET A 126 8.96 0.37 2.60
N SER A 127 7.63 0.16 2.61
CA SER A 127 7.02 -1.16 2.87
C SER A 127 5.74 -1.35 2.06
N THR A 128 4.92 -2.33 2.45
CA THR A 128 3.50 -2.48 2.08
C THR A 128 3.25 -3.00 0.67
N ALA A 129 3.80 -2.36 -0.37
CA ALA A 129 3.53 -2.75 -1.75
C ALA A 129 3.87 -4.24 -2.07
N PRO A 130 4.95 -4.84 -1.53
CA PRO A 130 5.27 -6.25 -1.75
C PRO A 130 4.25 -7.19 -1.09
N GLU A 131 3.80 -6.87 0.13
CA GLU A 131 2.78 -7.64 0.83
C GLU A 131 1.45 -7.57 0.09
N VAL A 132 1.04 -6.38 -0.37
CA VAL A 132 -0.18 -6.18 -1.17
C VAL A 132 -0.12 -6.99 -2.47
N LEU A 133 1.01 -6.95 -3.19
CA LEU A 133 1.18 -7.73 -4.41
C LEU A 133 1.07 -9.24 -4.18
N VAL A 134 1.66 -9.76 -3.10
CA VAL A 134 1.54 -11.20 -2.77
C VAL A 134 0.13 -11.54 -2.30
N ALA A 135 -0.55 -10.63 -1.61
CA ALA A 135 -1.94 -10.83 -1.20
C ALA A 135 -2.88 -10.91 -2.40
N VAL A 136 -2.74 -9.99 -3.37
CA VAL A 136 -3.48 -10.02 -4.64
C VAL A 136 -3.16 -11.27 -5.44
N HIS A 137 -1.88 -11.67 -5.52
CA HIS A 137 -1.49 -12.94 -6.15
C HIS A 137 -2.24 -14.12 -5.54
N CYS A 138 -2.38 -14.16 -4.21
CA CYS A 138 -3.10 -15.21 -3.49
C CYS A 138 -4.64 -15.06 -3.49
N GLY A 139 -5.19 -14.05 -4.18
CA GLY A 139 -6.62 -13.76 -4.22
C GLY A 139 -7.20 -13.28 -2.88
N LEU A 140 -6.39 -12.64 -2.03
CA LEU A 140 -6.88 -11.97 -0.82
C LEU A 140 -7.42 -10.59 -1.16
N ARG A 141 -8.49 -10.16 -0.47
CA ARG A 141 -8.88 -8.75 -0.46
C ARG A 141 -7.87 -7.95 0.35
N VAL A 142 -7.61 -6.72 -0.06
CA VAL A 142 -6.63 -5.85 0.62
C VAL A 142 -7.27 -4.53 1.03
N PHE A 143 -6.97 -4.11 2.26
CA PHE A 143 -7.23 -2.76 2.74
C PHE A 143 -5.93 -2.17 3.32
N GLY A 144 -5.59 -0.94 2.93
CA GLY A 144 -4.33 -0.30 3.29
C GLY A 144 -4.53 1.05 3.95
N LEU A 145 -3.75 1.30 5.00
CA LEU A 145 -3.73 2.55 5.75
C LEU A 145 -2.30 3.04 5.95
N SER A 146 -2.07 4.33 5.73
CA SER A 146 -0.85 5.03 6.09
C SER A 146 -1.17 6.07 7.17
N LEU A 147 -0.46 6.02 8.29
CA LEU A 147 -0.41 7.14 9.22
C LEU A 147 0.63 8.13 8.73
N ILE A 148 0.23 9.37 8.50
CA ILE A 148 1.17 10.43 8.13
C ILE A 148 1.95 10.84 9.36
N THR A 149 3.26 10.66 9.33
CA THR A 149 4.15 10.92 10.47
C THR A 149 4.97 12.20 10.33
N ASN A 150 5.14 12.68 9.10
CA ASN A 150 5.92 13.87 8.78
C ASN A 150 5.48 14.48 7.43
N LYS A 151 5.98 15.67 7.14
CA LYS A 151 5.82 16.40 5.87
C LYS A 151 7.20 16.80 5.35
#